data_AF-A0A8B7JM45-F1
#
_entry.id   AF-A0A8B7JM45-F1
#
_cell.length_a   1.000
_cell.length_b   1.000
_cell.length_c   1.000
_cell.angle_alpha   90.00
_cell.angle_beta   90.00
_cell.angle_gamma   90.00
#
_symmetry.space_group_name_H-M   'P 1'
#
loop_
_entity.id
_entity.type
_entity.pdbx_description
1 polymer ?
#
loop_
_entity_poly.entity_id
_entity_poly.type
_entity_poly.pdbx_seq_one_letter_code
_entity_poly.pdbx_strand_id
1 'polypeptide(L)'
;MCKLAGNALWLISIAVRSAEGADMSKLTRERHREEEEMRTEARRKNLLILILHYLMEEGYIDAANALEQETKLGLRGFEVCDNIDLETILMEYESYYFVKFQKYPKITKKVLDTGWE
;
A
#
# COMPACT_ATOMS: atom_id res chain seq x y z
N MET A 1 33.16 -40.09 -37.55
CA MET A 1 32.07 -39.13 -37.84
C MET A 1 31.26 -38.69 -36.61
N CYS A 2 31.74 -38.82 -35.35
CA CYS A 2 30.92 -38.55 -34.14
C CYS A 2 31.41 -37.39 -33.25
N LYS A 3 31.79 -36.23 -33.80
CA LYS A 3 32.15 -35.04 -32.99
C LYS A 3 31.14 -33.89 -33.03
N LEU A 4 30.18 -33.90 -33.96
CA LEU A 4 29.14 -32.87 -34.03
C LEU A 4 27.96 -33.10 -33.06
N ALA A 5 27.67 -34.36 -32.68
CA ALA A 5 26.51 -34.66 -31.83
C ALA A 5 26.66 -34.17 -30.37
N GLY A 6 27.89 -34.17 -29.83
CA GLY A 6 28.15 -33.74 -28.45
C GLY A 6 28.00 -32.22 -28.24
N ASN A 7 28.37 -31.42 -29.24
CA ASN A 7 28.24 -29.96 -29.17
C ASN A 7 26.77 -29.52 -29.21
N ALA A 8 25.93 -30.22 -29.99
CA ALA A 8 24.49 -29.93 -30.05
C ALA A 8 23.80 -30.20 -28.70
N LEU A 9 24.09 -31.35 -28.06
CA LEU A 9 23.56 -31.68 -26.73
C LEU A 9 24.02 -30.71 -25.64
N TRP A 10 25.28 -30.26 -25.69
CA TRP A 10 25.82 -29.27 -24.74
C TRP A 10 25.16 -27.89 -24.91
N LEU A 11 24.99 -27.44 -26.15
CA LEU A 11 24.30 -26.18 -26.45
C LEU A 11 22.81 -26.23 -26.06
N ILE A 12 22.14 -27.36 -26.28
CA ILE A 12 20.75 -27.57 -25.83
C ILE A 12 20.69 -27.50 -24.30
N SER A 13 21.61 -28.16 -23.58
CA SER A 13 21.63 -28.12 -22.12
C SER A 13 21.88 -26.71 -21.57
N ILE A 14 22.77 -25.93 -22.20
CA ILE A 14 23.01 -24.52 -21.86
C ILE A 14 21.78 -23.66 -22.15
N ALA A 15 21.15 -23.85 -23.31
CA ALA A 15 19.95 -23.11 -23.68
C ALA A 15 18.79 -23.41 -22.71
N VAL A 16 18.60 -24.67 -22.31
CA VAL A 16 17.61 -25.08 -21.31
C VAL A 16 17.90 -24.42 -19.95
N ARG A 17 19.14 -24.51 -19.44
CA ARG A 17 19.52 -23.86 -18.18
C ARG A 17 19.38 -22.33 -18.22
N SER A 18 19.68 -21.72 -19.36
CA SER A 18 19.52 -20.28 -19.57
C SER A 18 18.04 -19.87 -19.64
N ALA A 19 17.17 -20.70 -20.22
CA ALA A 19 15.73 -20.49 -20.25
C ALA A 19 15.11 -20.65 -18.85
N GLU A 20 15.51 -21.68 -18.09
CA GLU A 20 15.12 -21.90 -16.70
C GLU A 20 15.51 -20.71 -15.79
N GLY A 21 16.72 -20.18 -15.96
CA GLY A 21 17.18 -18.99 -15.23
C GLY A 21 16.39 -17.72 -15.57
N ALA A 22 16.02 -17.53 -16.85
CA ALA A 22 15.22 -16.39 -17.29
C ALA A 22 13.76 -16.48 -16.80
N ASP A 23 13.19 -17.68 -16.75
CA ASP A 23 11.82 -17.92 -16.25
C ASP A 23 11.71 -17.69 -14.74
N MET A 24 12.68 -18.21 -13.95
CA MET A 24 12.77 -17.95 -12.52
C MET A 24 12.90 -16.46 -12.20
N SER A 25 13.69 -15.71 -13.00
CA SER A 25 13.82 -14.26 -12.83
C SER A 25 12.53 -13.50 -13.13
N LYS A 26 11.72 -13.96 -14.09
CA LYS A 26 10.41 -13.36 -14.39
C LYS A 26 9.40 -13.63 -13.27
N LEU A 27 9.29 -14.88 -12.83
CA LEU A 27 8.40 -15.27 -11.73
C LEU A 27 8.73 -14.51 -10.43
N THR A 28 10.02 -14.33 -10.14
CA THR A 28 10.47 -13.56 -8.97
C THR A 28 10.05 -12.08 -9.06
N ARG A 29 10.11 -11.49 -10.25
CA ARG A 29 9.69 -10.10 -10.49
C ARG A 29 8.17 -9.92 -10.40
N GLU A 30 7.41 -10.89 -10.89
CA GLU A 30 5.95 -10.90 -10.79
C GLU A 30 5.50 -11.03 -9.35
N ARG A 31 6.07 -11.98 -8.58
CA ARG A 31 5.81 -12.09 -7.14
C ARG A 31 6.13 -10.81 -6.38
N HIS A 32 7.28 -10.20 -6.66
CA HIS A 32 7.64 -8.95 -6.00
C HIS A 32 6.66 -7.82 -6.32
N ARG A 33 6.14 -7.77 -7.56
CA ARG A 33 5.09 -6.81 -7.94
C ARG A 33 3.77 -7.13 -7.23
N GLU A 34 3.35 -8.38 -7.19
CA GLU A 34 2.14 -8.83 -6.50
C GLU A 34 2.21 -8.52 -4.99
N GLU A 35 3.36 -8.74 -4.36
CA GLU A 35 3.61 -8.39 -2.96
C GLU A 35 3.53 -6.88 -2.73
N GLU A 36 4.08 -6.05 -3.63
CA GLU A 36 3.94 -4.59 -3.55
C GLU A 36 2.51 -4.10 -3.77
N GLU A 37 1.78 -4.72 -4.70
CA GLU A 37 0.36 -4.45 -4.93
C GLU A 37 -0.47 -4.81 -3.69
N MET A 38 -0.21 -5.98 -3.09
CA MET A 38 -0.84 -6.40 -1.83
C MET A 38 -0.54 -5.44 -0.68
N ARG A 39 0.72 -4.99 -0.53
CA ARG A 39 1.11 -4.03 0.50
C ARG A 39 0.42 -2.68 0.32
N THR A 40 0.27 -2.25 -0.93
CA THR A 40 -0.41 -1.00 -1.25
C THR A 40 -1.90 -1.10 -0.93
N GLU A 41 -2.53 -2.20 -1.29
CA GLU A 41 -3.94 -2.45 -1.02
C GLU A 41 -4.22 -2.58 0.49
N ALA A 42 -3.35 -3.27 1.23
CA ALA A 42 -3.42 -3.35 2.69
C ALA A 42 -3.30 -1.96 3.34
N ARG A 43 -2.38 -1.11 2.86
CA ARG A 43 -2.24 0.26 3.37
C ARG A 43 -3.50 1.10 3.11
N ARG A 44 -4.11 0.96 1.93
CA ARG A 44 -5.37 1.65 1.61
C ARG A 44 -6.49 1.20 2.54
N LYS A 45 -6.62 -0.10 2.79
CA LYS A 45 -7.58 -0.65 3.76
C LYS A 45 -7.36 -0.07 5.16
N ASN A 46 -6.13 -0.06 5.65
CA ASN A 46 -5.83 0.47 6.98
C ASN A 46 -6.24 1.95 7.13
N LEU A 47 -5.98 2.78 6.10
CA LEU A 47 -6.41 4.18 6.10
C LEU A 47 -7.94 4.32 6.16
N LEU A 48 -8.66 3.51 5.40
CA LEU A 48 -10.12 3.53 5.39
C LEU A 48 -10.71 3.10 6.73
N ILE A 49 -10.13 2.07 7.36
CA ILE A 49 -10.55 1.60 8.68
C ILE A 49 -10.31 2.70 9.73
N LEU A 50 -9.16 3.39 9.69
CA LEU A 50 -8.87 4.52 10.58
C LEU A 50 -9.90 5.66 10.44
N ILE A 51 -10.24 6.03 9.21
CA ILE A 51 -11.25 7.06 8.95
C ILE A 51 -12.63 6.59 9.42
N LEU A 52 -13.00 5.35 9.13
CA LEU A 52 -14.28 4.79 9.54
C LEU A 52 -14.43 4.82 11.07
N HIS A 53 -13.38 4.43 11.80
CA HIS A 53 -13.36 4.47 13.26
C HIS A 53 -13.58 5.88 13.79
N TYR A 54 -12.83 6.86 13.28
CA TYR A 54 -12.98 8.26 13.65
C TYR A 54 -14.39 8.79 13.38
N LEU A 55 -14.98 8.45 12.23
CA LEU A 55 -16.36 8.83 11.91
C LEU A 55 -17.38 8.21 12.89
N MET A 56 -17.16 6.97 13.32
CA MET A 56 -18.05 6.32 14.29
C MET A 56 -17.93 6.92 15.69
N GLU A 57 -16.71 7.23 16.16
CA GLU A 57 -16.45 7.83 17.47
C GLU A 57 -17.05 9.23 17.60
N GLU A 58 -16.92 10.06 16.57
CA GLU A 58 -17.51 11.40 16.53
C GLU A 58 -19.03 11.40 16.26
N GLY A 59 -19.62 10.22 16.00
CA GLY A 59 -21.06 10.08 15.77
C GLY A 59 -21.51 10.43 14.35
N TYR A 60 -20.60 10.53 13.38
CA TYR A 60 -20.90 10.68 11.95
C TYR A 60 -21.37 9.36 11.32
N ILE A 61 -22.42 8.76 11.87
CA ILE A 61 -22.88 7.41 11.53
C ILE A 61 -23.29 7.29 10.05
N ASP A 62 -23.96 8.30 9.49
CA ASP A 62 -24.37 8.28 8.08
C ASP A 62 -23.16 8.32 7.13
N ALA A 63 -22.14 9.12 7.47
CA ALA A 63 -20.91 9.19 6.68
C ALA A 63 -20.11 7.88 6.79
N ALA A 64 -20.03 7.28 7.98
CA ALA A 64 -19.40 5.98 8.19
C ALA A 64 -20.10 4.89 7.35
N ASN A 65 -21.44 4.86 7.34
CA ASN A 65 -22.22 3.92 6.55
C ASN A 65 -22.03 4.13 5.04
N ALA A 66 -22.00 5.38 4.57
CA ALA A 66 -21.75 5.69 3.17
C ALA A 66 -20.34 5.24 2.73
N LEU A 67 -19.32 5.53 3.55
CA LEU A 67 -17.94 5.09 3.32
C LEU A 67 -17.83 3.57 3.21
N GLU A 68 -18.51 2.85 4.09
CA GLU A 68 -18.58 1.39 4.05
C GLU A 68 -19.21 0.87 2.74
N GLN A 69 -20.34 1.45 2.34
CA GLN A 69 -21.06 1.06 1.13
C GLN A 69 -20.26 1.33 -0.15
N GLU A 70 -19.58 2.47 -0.22
CA GLU A 70 -18.78 2.86 -1.37
C GLU A 70 -17.53 2.01 -1.53
N THR A 71 -16.88 1.66 -0.42
CA THR A 71 -15.63 0.90 -0.46
C THR A 71 -15.85 -0.57 -0.81
N LYS A 72 -17.00 -1.18 -0.47
CA LYS A 72 -17.29 -2.62 -0.72
C LYS A 72 -16.24 -3.59 -0.13
N LEU A 73 -15.39 -3.12 0.77
CA LEU A 73 -14.26 -3.88 1.31
C LEU A 73 -14.61 -4.72 2.55
N GLY A 74 -15.88 -4.72 2.98
CA GLY A 74 -16.33 -5.49 4.13
C GLY A 74 -15.66 -5.04 5.44
N LEU A 75 -15.69 -3.74 5.71
CA LEU A 75 -14.96 -3.12 6.83
C LEU A 75 -15.53 -3.51 8.20
N ARG A 76 -16.78 -3.99 8.28
CA ARG A 76 -17.48 -4.44 9.51
C ARG A 76 -16.79 -5.52 10.36
N GLY A 77 -15.78 -6.19 9.82
CA GLY A 77 -15.00 -7.21 10.56
C GLY A 77 -13.65 -6.72 11.07
N PHE A 78 -13.29 -5.46 10.81
CA PHE A 78 -12.00 -4.91 11.15
C PHE A 78 -12.18 -3.73 12.10
N GLU A 79 -11.55 -3.85 13.26
CA GLU A 79 -11.42 -2.76 14.23
C GLU A 79 -9.99 -2.23 14.21
N VAL A 80 -9.84 -0.95 14.55
CA VAL A 80 -8.52 -0.40 14.83
C VAL A 80 -8.07 -0.98 16.18
N CYS A 81 -6.78 -1.26 16.33
CA CYS A 81 -6.25 -1.70 17.62
C CYS A 81 -6.35 -0.57 18.65
N ASP A 82 -6.62 -0.91 19.91
CA ASP A 82 -6.81 0.03 21.03
C ASP A 82 -5.70 1.09 21.22
N ASN A 83 -4.51 0.83 20.68
CA ASN A 83 -3.34 1.71 20.80
C ASN A 83 -3.15 2.65 19.60
N ILE A 84 -4.08 2.65 18.66
CA ILE A 84 -4.00 3.42 17.42
C ILE A 84 -5.35 4.10 17.21
N ASP A 85 -5.33 5.41 17.00
CA ASP A 85 -6.47 6.19 16.53
C ASP A 85 -5.95 7.37 15.71
N LEU A 86 -6.84 8.03 14.98
CA LEU A 86 -6.45 9.11 14.06
C LEU A 86 -5.90 10.35 14.80
N GLU A 87 -6.39 10.63 16.01
CA GLU A 87 -5.93 11.74 16.86
C GLU A 87 -4.51 11.48 17.36
N THR A 88 -4.23 10.29 17.87
CA THR A 88 -2.89 9.88 18.31
C THR A 88 -1.87 9.94 17.18
N ILE A 89 -2.23 9.44 15.98
CA ILE A 89 -1.35 9.53 14.80
C ILE A 89 -1.03 10.98 14.45
N LEU A 90 -2.03 11.88 14.53
CA LEU A 90 -1.83 13.30 14.25
C LEU A 90 -0.87 13.93 15.26
N MET A 91 -1.06 13.67 16.56
CA MET A 91 -0.19 14.15 17.62
C MET A 91 1.26 13.67 17.48
N GLU A 92 1.45 12.38 17.14
CA GLU A 92 2.79 11.82 16.89
C GLU A 92 3.47 12.49 15.70
N TYR A 93 2.72 12.75 14.62
CA TYR A 93 3.24 13.44 13.45
C TYR A 93 3.64 14.89 13.76
N GLU A 94 2.82 15.61 14.53
CA GLU A 94 3.13 16.96 15.01
C GLU A 94 4.41 16.98 15.86
N SER A 95 4.51 16.03 16.80
CA SER A 95 5.68 15.87 17.67
C SER A 95 6.95 15.58 16.88
N TYR A 96 6.88 14.65 15.92
CA TYR A 96 7.99 14.32 15.02
C TYR A 96 8.45 15.55 14.22
N TYR A 97 7.50 16.29 13.63
CA TYR A 97 7.80 17.45 12.81
C TYR A 97 8.40 18.59 13.66
N PHE A 98 7.90 18.78 14.89
CA PHE A 98 8.45 19.74 15.83
C PHE A 98 9.90 19.41 16.23
N VAL A 99 10.19 18.14 16.58
CA VAL A 99 11.56 17.72 16.90
C VAL A 99 12.51 17.98 15.73
N LYS A 100 12.08 17.64 14.51
CA LYS A 100 12.92 17.72 13.31
C LYS A 100 13.14 19.15 12.81
N PHE A 101 12.15 20.02 12.94
CA PHE A 101 12.15 21.33 12.30
C PHE A 101 11.97 22.52 13.25
N GLN A 102 11.81 22.27 14.56
CA GLN A 102 11.54 23.29 15.59
C GLN A 102 10.33 24.16 15.27
N LYS A 103 9.33 23.57 14.59
CA LYS A 103 8.08 24.22 14.20
C LYS A 103 6.98 23.17 14.14
N TYR A 104 5.75 23.56 14.47
CA TYR A 104 4.59 22.69 14.27
C TYR A 104 4.21 22.62 12.78
N PRO A 105 3.78 21.45 12.28
CA PRO A 105 3.32 21.34 10.90
C PRO A 105 2.02 22.12 10.72
N LYS A 106 1.85 22.78 9.57
CA LYS A 106 0.57 23.39 9.21
C LYS A 106 -0.30 22.31 8.56
N ILE A 107 -1.21 21.73 9.34
CA ILE A 107 -2.12 20.66 8.88
C ILE A 107 -3.19 21.23 7.94
N THR A 108 -3.73 22.39 8.28
CA THR A 108 -4.75 23.07 7.48
C THR A 108 -4.23 24.39 6.94
N LYS A 109 -4.67 24.73 5.73
CA LYS A 109 -4.50 26.05 5.13
C LYS A 109 -5.87 26.55 4.72
N LYS A 110 -6.21 27.77 5.11
CA LYS A 110 -7.42 28.43 4.62
C LYS A 110 -7.31 28.58 3.10
N VAL A 111 -8.25 27.99 2.36
CA VAL A 111 -8.38 28.24 0.92
C VAL A 111 -8.85 29.69 0.79
N LEU A 112 -8.05 30.52 0.11
CA LEU A 112 -8.51 31.84 -0.28
C LEU A 112 -9.48 31.60 -1.42
N ASP A 113 -10.74 32.00 -1.22
CA ASP A 113 -11.76 31.94 -2.24
C ASP A 113 -11.36 32.93 -3.34
N THR A 114 -10.55 32.48 -4.29
CA THR A 114 -10.38 33.16 -5.56
C THR A 114 -11.68 32.92 -6.31
N GLY A 115 -12.68 33.72 -5.97
CA GLY A 115 -13.97 33.74 -6.63
C GLY A 115 -13.75 33.86 -8.13
N TRP A 116 -14.01 32.78 -8.84
CA TRP A 116 -14.27 32.86 -10.27
C TRP A 116 -15.75 33.21 -10.37
N GLU A 117 -16.01 34.52 -10.39
CA GLU A 117 -17.28 35.10 -10.86
C GLU A 117 -17.37 34.98 -12.40
#